data_AF-A0A3N5WXF0-F1
#
_entry.id   AF-A0A3N5WXF0-F1
#
_cell.length_a   1.000
_cell.length_b   1.000
_cell.length_c   1.000
_cell.angle_alpha   90.00
_cell.angle_beta   90.00
_cell.angle_gamma   90.00
#
_symmetry.space_group_name_H-M   'P 1'
#
loop_
_entity.id
_entity.type
_entity.pdbx_description
1 polymer ?
#
loop_
_entity_poly.entity_id
_entity_poly.type
_entity_poly.pdbx_seq_one_letter_code
_entity_poly.pdbx_strand_id
1 'polypeptide(L)'
;GATELVLLAAQVDAALGGVGIPKERRPFSAHATLGRVRSPRNTDALLAAIAAEPDGDFGRVPVQEFLLIRSQLSPQGSTYTVVERWPLKT
;
A
#
# COMPACT_ATOMS: atom_id res chain seq x y z
N GLY A 1 4.19 13.01 -5.09
CA GLY A 1 3.48 12.00 -4.27
C GLY A 1 4.36 10.81 -3.92
N ALA A 2 4.86 10.08 -4.92
CA ALA A 2 5.62 8.84 -4.69
C ALA A 2 6.92 9.07 -3.90
N THR A 3 7.70 10.11 -4.22
CA THR A 3 8.94 10.44 -3.50
C THR A 3 8.69 10.76 -2.04
N GLU A 4 7.65 11.55 -1.74
CA GLU A 4 7.25 11.91 -0.39
C GLU A 4 6.82 10.68 0.41
N LEU A 5 6.10 9.75 -0.21
CA LEU A 5 5.73 8.47 0.42
C LEU A 5 6.95 7.58 0.70
N VAL A 6 7.95 7.56 -0.19
CA VAL A 6 9.21 6.84 0.04
C VAL A 6 9.96 7.42 1.25
N LEU A 7 10.04 8.74 1.34
CA LEU A 7 10.69 9.42 2.47
C LEU A 7 9.93 9.16 3.78
N LEU A 8 8.60 9.26 3.77
CA LEU A 8 7.77 8.96 4.93
C LEU A 8 7.93 7.50 5.38
N ALA A 9 7.90 6.54 4.45
CA ALA A 9 8.09 5.13 4.76
C ALA A 9 9.45 4.87 5.42
N ALA A 10 10.53 5.50 4.93
CA ALA A 10 11.85 5.37 5.52
C ALA A 10 11.94 5.97 6.94
N GLN A 11 11.28 7.11 7.18
CA GLN A 11 11.21 7.72 8.51
C GLN A 11 10.43 6.86 9.50
N VAL A 12 9.28 6.31 9.07
CA VAL A 12 8.48 5.38 9.89
C VAL A 12 9.28 4.13 10.21
N ASP A 13 9.91 3.49 9.22
CA ASP A 13 10.71 2.28 9.42
C ASP A 13 11.88 2.51 10.40
N ALA A 14 12.56 3.65 10.30
CA ALA A 14 13.61 4.03 11.24
C ALA A 14 13.09 4.23 12.67
N ALA A 15 11.95 4.92 12.85
CA ALA A 15 11.34 5.16 14.15
C ALA A 15 10.85 3.85 14.79
N LEU A 16 10.23 2.96 14.00
CA LEU A 16 9.77 1.64 14.45
C LEU A 16 10.95 0.75 14.87
N GLY A 17 12.08 0.84 14.16
CA GLY A 17 13.35 0.23 14.56
C GLY A 17 13.79 0.61 15.98
N GLY A 18 13.60 1.88 16.36
CA GLY A 18 13.93 2.38 17.69
C GLY A 18 13.08 1.79 18.82
N VAL A 19 11.91 1.24 18.52
CA VAL A 19 11.00 0.59 19.49
C VAL A 19 10.97 -0.94 19.35
N GLY A 20 11.95 -1.52 18.63
CA GLY A 20 12.16 -2.97 18.54
C GLY A 20 11.40 -3.67 17.41
N ILE A 21 10.77 -2.93 16.49
CA ILE A 21 10.17 -3.52 15.29
C ILE A 21 11.25 -3.61 14.21
N PRO A 22 11.55 -4.81 13.65
CA PRO A 22 12.59 -4.96 12.64
C PRO A 22 12.33 -4.12 11.40
N LYS A 23 13.39 -3.54 10.84
CA LYS A 23 13.33 -2.80 9.59
C LYS A 23 12.91 -3.68 8.42
N GLU A 24 12.12 -3.10 7.52
CA GLU A 24 11.80 -3.73 6.23
C GLU A 24 13.06 -3.86 5.38
N ARG A 25 13.25 -5.04 4.78
CA ARG A 25 14.42 -5.33 3.93
C ARG A 25 14.18 -4.94 2.48
N ARG A 26 12.91 -4.93 2.06
CA ARG A 26 12.51 -4.60 0.71
C ARG A 26 12.42 -3.08 0.56
N PRO A 27 12.96 -2.50 -0.52
CA PRO A 27 12.74 -1.09 -0.83
C PRO A 27 11.24 -0.80 -0.91
N PHE A 28 10.82 0.31 -0.30
CA PHE A 28 9.44 0.77 -0.41
C PHE A 28 9.16 1.23 -1.86
N SER A 29 8.08 0.72 -2.43
CA SER A 29 7.55 1.17 -3.72
C SER A 29 6.15 1.73 -3.49
N ALA A 30 5.92 2.99 -3.80
CA ALA A 30 4.61 3.62 -3.64
C ALA A 30 3.65 3.09 -4.71
N HIS A 31 2.63 2.32 -4.31
CA HIS A 31 1.64 1.75 -5.21
C HIS A 31 0.28 1.56 -4.52
N ALA A 32 -0.79 1.49 -5.31
CA ALA A 32 -2.10 1.03 -4.87
C ALA A 32 -2.30 -0.41 -5.36
N THR A 33 -2.63 -1.33 -4.46
CA THR A 33 -2.93 -2.72 -4.85
C THR A 33 -4.34 -2.79 -5.45
N LEU A 34 -4.45 -3.18 -6.73
CA LEU A 34 -5.75 -3.42 -7.38
C LEU A 34 -6.29 -4.84 -7.14
N GLY A 35 -5.40 -5.81 -7.03
CA GLY A 35 -5.76 -7.21 -6.86
C GLY A 35 -4.54 -8.10 -6.61
N ARG A 36 -4.78 -9.37 -6.31
CA ARG A 36 -3.72 -10.38 -6.13
C ARG A 36 -4.08 -11.63 -6.93
N VAL A 37 -3.19 -12.00 -7.86
CA VAL A 37 -3.34 -13.23 -8.66
C VAL A 37 -3.02 -14.44 -7.76
N ARG A 38 -3.97 -15.37 -7.61
CA ARG A 38 -3.86 -16.55 -6.74
C ARG A 38 -3.56 -17.86 -7.49
N SER A 39 -3.63 -17.83 -8.81
CA SER A 39 -3.45 -18.99 -9.68
C SER A 39 -2.90 -18.53 -11.04
N PRO A 40 -2.04 -19.31 -11.69
CA PRO A 40 -1.53 -18.97 -13.02
C PRO A 40 -2.57 -19.19 -14.14
N ARG A 41 -3.75 -19.74 -13.83
CA ARG A 41 -4.82 -19.95 -14.83
C ARG A 41 -5.18 -18.63 -15.52
N ASN A 42 -5.18 -18.63 -16.84
CA ASN A 42 -5.52 -17.50 -17.71
C ASN A 42 -4.63 -16.25 -17.53
N THR A 43 -3.39 -16.38 -17.06
CA THR A 43 -2.49 -15.23 -16.85
C THR A 43 -2.22 -14.48 -18.15
N ASP A 44 -2.05 -15.17 -19.28
CA ASP A 44 -1.78 -14.52 -20.58
C ASP A 44 -2.95 -13.63 -21.03
N ALA A 45 -4.18 -14.11 -20.86
CA ALA A 45 -5.38 -13.34 -21.17
C ALA A 45 -5.53 -12.13 -20.24
N LEU A 46 -5.20 -12.27 -18.96
CA LEU A 46 -5.18 -11.16 -18.00
C LEU A 46 -4.14 -10.10 -18.38
N LEU A 47 -2.92 -10.52 -18.73
CA LEU A 47 -1.85 -9.60 -19.14
C LEU A 47 -2.22 -8.87 -20.43
N ALA A 48 -2.81 -9.57 -21.40
CA ALA A 48 -3.28 -8.95 -22.63
C ALA A 48 -4.39 -7.91 -22.38
N ALA A 49 -5.33 -8.20 -21.48
CA ALA A 49 -6.37 -7.25 -21.08
C ALA A 49 -5.77 -6.00 -20.41
N ILE A 50 -4.82 -6.18 -19.48
CA ILE A 50 -4.14 -5.05 -18.83
C ILE A 50 -3.35 -4.22 -19.84
N ALA A 51 -2.65 -4.84 -20.79
CA ALA A 51 -1.87 -4.14 -21.80
C ALA A 51 -2.72 -3.41 -22.86
N ALA A 52 -3.98 -3.81 -23.02
CA ALA A 52 -4.94 -3.15 -23.91
C ALA A 52 -5.57 -1.90 -23.28
N GLU A 53 -5.48 -1.75 -21.96
CA GLU A 53 -5.90 -0.52 -21.29
C GLU A 53 -4.92 0.61 -21.62
N PRO A 54 -5.41 1.79 -22.04
CA PRO A 54 -4.54 2.91 -22.33
C PRO A 54 -3.81 3.37 -21.06
N ASP A 55 -2.55 3.76 -21.21
CA ASP A 55 -1.85 4.50 -20.15
C ASP A 55 -2.68 5.76 -19.82
N GLY A 56 -3.08 5.86 -18.56
CA GLY A 56 -4.09 6.83 -18.14
C GLY A 56 -3.76 7.52 -16.82
N ASP A 57 -4.23 8.76 -16.69
CA ASP A 57 -4.37 9.40 -15.39
C ASP A 57 -5.54 8.75 -14.64
N PHE A 58 -5.23 7.98 -13.60
CA PHE A 58 -6.22 7.33 -12.73
C PHE A 58 -6.84 8.30 -11.71
N GLY A 59 -6.52 9.59 -11.83
CA GLY A 59 -6.97 10.65 -10.94
C GLY A 59 -5.99 10.92 -9.81
N ARG A 60 -6.34 11.93 -9.01
CA ARG A 60 -5.55 12.38 -7.86
C ARG A 60 -6.39 12.30 -6.61
N VAL A 61 -5.77 11.82 -5.53
CA VAL A 61 -6.40 11.76 -4.21
C VAL A 61 -5.59 12.65 -3.27
N PRO A 62 -6.21 13.66 -2.61
CA PRO A 62 -5.53 14.42 -1.57
C PRO A 62 -5.27 13.51 -0.36
N VAL A 63 -4.04 13.54 0.16
CA VAL A 63 -3.70 12.83 1.39
C VAL A 63 -4.17 13.68 2.57
N GLN A 64 -5.18 13.21 3.29
CA GLN A 64 -5.80 13.96 4.40
C GLN A 64 -5.27 13.55 5.77
N GLU A 65 -4.80 12.32 5.91
CA GLU A 65 -4.38 11.75 7.19
C GLU A 65 -3.42 10.58 7.00
N PHE A 66 -2.69 10.27 8.07
CA PHE A 66 -1.95 9.04 8.25
C PHE A 66 -2.67 8.16 9.27
N LEU A 67 -2.75 6.85 9.03
CA LEU A 67 -3.53 5.91 9.82
C LEU A 67 -2.66 4.76 10.33
N LEU A 68 -2.79 4.42 11.61
CA LEU A 68 -2.34 3.12 12.11
C LEU A 68 -3.49 2.14 11.97
N ILE A 69 -3.29 1.09 11.18
CA ILE A 69 -4.33 0.11 10.87
C ILE A 69 -3.92 -1.26 11.41
N ARG A 70 -4.83 -1.92 12.13
CA ARG A 70 -4.72 -3.32 12.51
C ARG A 70 -5.46 -4.19 11.50
N SER A 71 -4.77 -5.18 10.94
CA SER A 71 -5.35 -6.22 10.09
C SER A 71 -5.49 -7.52 10.89
N GLN A 72 -6.70 -8.06 10.99
CA GLN A 72 -6.98 -9.36 11.60
C GLN A 72 -7.42 -10.33 10.49
N LEU A 73 -6.61 -11.36 10.25
CA LEU A 73 -6.87 -12.34 9.20
C LEU A 73 -7.86 -13.41 9.68
N SER A 74 -8.80 -13.78 8.81
CA SER A 74 -9.71 -14.91 9.00
C SER A 74 -9.84 -15.71 7.69
N PRO A 75 -10.35 -16.96 7.73
CA PRO A 75 -10.66 -17.72 6.53
C PRO A 75 -11.63 -17.00 5.58
N GLN A 76 -12.52 -16.14 6.10
CA GLN A 76 -13.50 -15.38 5.34
C GLN A 76 -12.93 -14.07 4.75
N GLY A 77 -11.73 -13.66 5.16
CA GLY A 77 -11.10 -12.40 4.73
C GLY A 77 -10.42 -11.65 5.88
N SER A 78 -9.87 -10.49 5.56
CA SER A 78 -9.19 -9.63 6.53
C SER A 78 -10.15 -8.55 7.05
N THR A 79 -10.25 -8.41 8.37
CA THR A 79 -10.92 -7.28 9.01
C THR A 79 -9.88 -6.20 9.30
N TYR A 80 -10.12 -4.99 8.80
CA TYR A 80 -9.27 -3.83 9.05
C TYR A 80 -9.91 -2.91 10.09
N THR A 81 -9.13 -2.51 11.08
CA THR A 81 -9.55 -1.57 12.12
C THR A 81 -8.56 -0.41 12.18
N VAL A 82 -9.06 0.83 12.12
CA VAL A 82 -8.24 2.01 12.39
C VAL A 82 -8.00 2.09 13.88
N VAL A 83 -6.73 2.04 14.28
CA VAL A 83 -6.30 2.11 15.68
C VAL A 83 -6.08 3.55 16.10
N GLU A 84 -5.47 4.36 15.23
CA GLU A 84 -5.14 5.75 15.49
C GLU A 84 -5.14 6.56 14.18
N ARG A 85 -5.44 7.87 14.27
CA ARG A 85 -5.55 8.77 13.13
C ARG A 85 -4.72 10.03 13.37
N TRP A 86 -3.90 10.41 12.40
CA TRP A 86 -3.14 11.67 12.41
C TRP A 86 -3.50 12.51 11.19
N PRO A 87 -4.35 13.54 11.33
CA PRO A 87 -4.66 14.47 10.24
C PRO A 87 -3.39 15.16 9.73
N LEU A 88 -3.24 15.28 8.41
CA LEU A 88 -2.21 16.12 7.83
C LEU A 88 -2.61 17.58 8.07
N LYS A 89 -1.71 18.34 8.68
CA LYS A 89 -1.87 19.79 8.80
C LYS A 89 -1.66 20.42 7.43
N THR A 90 -2.60 21.26 7.05
CA THR A 90 -2.54 22.06 5.82
C THR A 90 -1.61 23.26 6.01
#